data_AF-A0A8I6X4H3-F1
#
_entry.id   AF-A0A8I6X4H3-F1
#
_cell.length_a   1.000
_cell.length_b   1.000
_cell.length_c   1.000
_cell.angle_alpha   90.00
_cell.angle_beta   90.00
_cell.angle_gamma   90.00
#
_symmetry.space_group_name_H-M   'P 1'
#
loop_
_entity.id
_entity.type
_entity.pdbx_description
1 polymer ?
#
loop_
_entity_poly.entity_id
_entity_poly.type
_entity_poly.pdbx_seq_one_letter_code
_entity_poly.pdbx_strand_id
1 'polypeptide(L)'
;MDQRYVDVTKSRNKHDNTTVIHHYKVDVFNVAIDQQVIELNDRFSSQVTELLDLCSSLDPRHDAFDKSKICTLVEKIYHAYFSSQERDRLECELPHFQLDTFNHREIKNCKSLADMTKGIIKTGKSSDYPMVERLLRLVIALPVSTATGERAFSAMKLVKTRLQSKLGDDFLRHCTIVYIEKEIAAKFSSDDIIEIFDTRARKSSFKLIDM
;
A
#
# COMPACT_ATOMS: atom_id res chain seq x y z
N MET A 1 -30.68 -22.31 -30.99
CA MET A 1 -29.54 -21.75 -30.22
C MET A 1 -29.73 -20.25 -29.89
N ASP A 2 -30.88 -19.65 -30.20
CA ASP A 2 -31.20 -18.26 -29.83
C ASP A 2 -32.33 -18.21 -28.80
N GLN A 3 -32.00 -18.47 -27.53
CA GLN A 3 -32.95 -18.27 -26.44
C GLN A 3 -33.00 -16.76 -26.13
N ARG A 4 -34.20 -16.19 -26.05
CA ARG A 4 -34.39 -14.76 -25.72
C ARG A 4 -34.11 -14.52 -24.24
N TYR A 5 -33.41 -13.43 -23.94
CA TYR A 5 -33.20 -13.02 -22.57
C TYR A 5 -34.50 -12.45 -21.99
N VAL A 6 -34.86 -12.87 -20.77
CA VAL A 6 -36.01 -12.34 -20.03
C VAL A 6 -35.52 -11.82 -18.70
N ASP A 7 -35.49 -10.50 -18.54
CA ASP A 7 -35.14 -9.84 -17.28
C ASP A 7 -36.29 -10.01 -16.27
N VAL A 8 -36.05 -10.77 -15.19
CA VAL A 8 -37.05 -11.10 -14.16
C VAL A 8 -37.41 -9.86 -13.31
N THR A 9 -36.60 -8.80 -13.35
CA THR A 9 -36.76 -7.58 -12.54
C THR A 9 -37.40 -6.42 -13.28
N LYS A 10 -37.51 -6.47 -14.61
CA LYS A 10 -38.20 -5.44 -15.42
C LYS A 10 -39.61 -5.86 -15.80
N SER A 11 -40.52 -4.89 -15.85
CA SER A 11 -41.88 -5.08 -16.38
C SER A 11 -41.84 -5.66 -17.79
N ARG A 12 -42.71 -6.64 -18.07
CA ARG A 12 -42.82 -7.44 -19.32
C ARG A 12 -43.00 -6.64 -20.61
N ASN A 13 -43.13 -5.31 -20.55
CA ASN A 13 -43.45 -4.44 -21.68
C ASN A 13 -42.23 -3.85 -22.42
N LYS A 14 -41.00 -4.22 -22.06
CA LYS A 14 -39.81 -3.90 -22.88
C LYS A 14 -39.57 -5.04 -23.88
N HIS A 15 -40.05 -4.87 -25.11
CA HIS A 15 -39.75 -5.77 -26.23
C HIS A 15 -38.29 -5.61 -26.67
N ASP A 16 -37.36 -6.12 -25.87
CA ASP A 16 -35.96 -6.25 -26.27
C ASP A 16 -35.77 -7.61 -26.95
N ASN A 17 -35.39 -7.61 -28.23
CA ASN A 17 -35.11 -8.84 -28.99
C ASN A 17 -33.73 -9.44 -28.66
N THR A 18 -33.19 -9.10 -27.49
CA THR A 18 -31.85 -9.45 -27.05
C THR A 18 -31.76 -10.94 -26.73
N THR A 19 -30.83 -11.64 -27.37
CA THR A 19 -30.56 -13.05 -27.05
C THR A 19 -29.84 -13.17 -25.71
N VAL A 20 -29.99 -14.30 -25.01
CA VAL A 20 -29.29 -14.58 -23.75
C VAL A 20 -27.78 -14.39 -23.90
N ILE A 21 -27.23 -14.85 -25.03
CA ILE A 21 -25.80 -14.69 -25.35
C ILE A 21 -25.43 -13.21 -25.47
N HIS A 22 -26.24 -12.40 -26.17
CA HIS A 22 -25.98 -10.98 -26.30
C HIS A 22 -26.05 -10.28 -24.94
N HIS A 23 -27.05 -10.58 -24.11
CA HIS A 23 -27.17 -9.95 -22.79
C HIS A 23 -25.94 -10.20 -21.93
N TYR A 24 -25.55 -11.46 -21.74
CA TYR A 24 -24.38 -11.76 -20.92
C TYR A 24 -23.09 -11.21 -21.53
N LYS A 25 -22.88 -11.36 -22.84
CA LYS A 25 -21.65 -10.90 -23.49
C LYS A 25 -21.52 -9.38 -23.50
N VAL A 26 -22.56 -8.68 -23.93
CA VAL A 26 -22.52 -7.24 -24.22
C VAL A 26 -22.95 -6.42 -23.01
N ASP A 27 -24.08 -6.73 -22.39
CA ASP A 27 -24.63 -5.89 -21.31
C ASP A 27 -23.98 -6.17 -19.95
N VAL A 28 -23.41 -7.36 -19.75
CA VAL A 28 -22.82 -7.78 -18.46
C VAL A 28 -21.29 -7.84 -18.56
N PHE A 29 -20.75 -8.72 -19.40
CA PHE A 29 -19.31 -8.96 -19.44
C PHE A 29 -18.54 -7.77 -20.01
N ASN A 30 -18.91 -7.26 -21.19
CA ASN A 30 -18.22 -6.10 -21.76
C ASN A 30 -18.32 -4.88 -20.84
N VAL A 31 -19.51 -4.59 -20.26
CA VAL A 31 -19.66 -3.50 -19.28
C VAL A 31 -18.74 -3.68 -18.08
N ALA A 32 -18.60 -4.90 -17.55
CA ALA A 32 -17.69 -5.18 -16.44
C ALA A 32 -16.21 -5.00 -16.84
N ILE A 33 -15.82 -5.42 -18.05
CA ILE A 33 -14.47 -5.24 -18.57
C ILE A 33 -14.18 -3.75 -18.80
N ASP A 34 -15.10 -3.01 -19.41
CA ASP A 34 -14.97 -1.58 -19.62
C ASP A 34 -14.81 -0.83 -18.29
N GLN A 35 -15.60 -1.20 -17.27
CA GLN A 35 -15.43 -0.63 -15.93
C GLN A 35 -14.05 -0.96 -15.35
N GLN A 36 -13.57 -2.20 -15.48
CA GLN A 36 -12.22 -2.56 -15.02
C GLN A 36 -11.14 -1.76 -15.74
N VAL A 37 -11.27 -1.55 -17.05
CA VAL A 37 -10.34 -0.74 -17.84
C VAL A 37 -10.36 0.72 -17.38
N ILE A 38 -11.54 1.29 -17.14
CA ILE A 38 -11.67 2.66 -16.62
C ILE A 38 -11.00 2.79 -15.25
N GLU A 39 -11.29 1.88 -14.31
CA GLU A 39 -10.69 1.87 -12.97
C GLU A 39 -9.17 1.71 -13.03
N LEU A 40 -8.66 0.86 -13.92
CA LEU A 40 -7.21 0.69 -14.11
C LEU A 40 -6.56 1.94 -14.68
N ASN A 41 -7.18 2.58 -15.67
CA ASN A 41 -6.67 3.80 -16.28
C ASN A 41 -6.71 5.00 -15.31
N ASP A 42 -7.70 5.06 -14.43
CA ASP A 42 -7.77 6.08 -13.38
C ASP A 42 -6.67 5.84 -12.33
N ARG A 43 -6.49 4.60 -11.87
CA ARG A 43 -5.47 4.23 -10.89
C ARG A 43 -4.04 4.36 -11.41
N PHE A 44 -3.79 3.96 -12.66
CA PHE A 44 -2.49 4.03 -13.33
C PHE A 44 -2.49 5.11 -14.40
N SER A 45 -2.89 6.32 -13.99
CA SER A 45 -2.82 7.49 -14.86
C SER A 45 -1.39 7.74 -15.35
N SER A 46 -1.26 8.51 -16.43
CA SER A 46 0.05 8.91 -17.01
C SER A 46 1.04 9.42 -15.95
N GLN A 47 0.56 10.19 -14.98
CA GLN A 47 1.38 10.74 -13.89
C GLN A 47 1.87 9.65 -12.94
N VAL A 48 1.02 8.70 -12.57
CA VAL A 48 1.39 7.57 -11.70
C VAL A 48 2.38 6.66 -12.43
N THR A 49 2.18 6.42 -13.73
CA THR A 49 3.12 5.61 -14.52
C THR A 49 4.47 6.29 -14.70
N GLU A 50 4.52 7.62 -14.90
CA GLU A 50 5.77 8.40 -14.93
C GLU A 50 6.49 8.29 -13.58
N LEU A 51 5.76 8.45 -12.47
CA LEU A 51 6.32 8.30 -11.13
C LEU A 51 6.89 6.89 -10.90
N LEU A 52 6.21 5.84 -11.35
CA LEU A 52 6.69 4.46 -11.24
C LEU A 52 7.92 4.20 -12.10
N ASP A 53 7.99 4.77 -13.31
CA ASP A 53 9.19 4.72 -14.15
C ASP A 53 10.38 5.39 -13.46
N LEU A 54 10.18 6.59 -12.91
CA LEU A 54 11.19 7.31 -12.13
C LEU A 54 11.63 6.51 -10.89
N CYS A 55 10.71 5.92 -10.14
CA CYS A 55 11.03 5.07 -9.00
C CYS A 55 11.79 3.80 -9.40
N SER A 56 11.50 3.22 -10.57
CA SER A 56 12.21 2.03 -11.08
C SER A 56 13.68 2.30 -11.38
N SER A 57 14.02 3.56 -11.73
CA SER A 57 15.39 3.98 -11.98
C SER A 57 16.29 3.99 -10.75
N LEU A 58 15.73 3.84 -9.54
CA LEU A 58 16.48 3.86 -8.29
C LEU A 58 17.18 2.52 -7.98
N ASP A 59 16.82 1.44 -8.66
CA ASP A 59 17.40 0.11 -8.40
C ASP A 59 18.65 -0.14 -9.27
N PRO A 60 19.87 -0.08 -8.71
CA PRO A 60 21.12 -0.24 -9.46
C PRO A 60 21.32 -1.65 -10.03
N ARG A 61 20.49 -2.62 -9.66
CA ARG A 61 20.58 -4.01 -10.14
C ARG A 61 19.86 -4.22 -11.46
N HIS A 62 19.03 -3.26 -11.88
CA HIS A 62 18.28 -3.30 -13.13
C HIS A 62 18.89 -2.34 -14.15
N ASP A 63 18.74 -2.68 -15.44
CA ASP A 63 19.20 -1.85 -16.55
C ASP A 63 18.46 -0.50 -16.62
N ALA A 64 17.34 -0.38 -15.92
CA ALA A 64 16.58 0.86 -15.77
C ALA A 64 17.27 1.92 -14.89
N PHE A 65 18.37 1.56 -14.20
CA PHE A 65 19.07 2.50 -13.33
C PHE A 65 19.58 3.71 -14.11
N ASP A 66 19.09 4.89 -13.74
CA ASP A 66 19.40 6.12 -14.44
C ASP A 66 19.48 7.29 -13.44
N LYS A 67 20.70 7.81 -13.27
CA LYS A 67 21.00 8.92 -12.36
C LYS A 67 20.21 10.18 -12.71
N SER A 68 20.02 10.47 -14.00
CA SER A 68 19.28 11.65 -14.46
C SER A 68 17.80 11.55 -14.09
N LYS A 69 17.21 10.36 -14.25
CA LYS A 69 15.83 10.09 -13.81
C LYS A 69 15.70 10.19 -12.29
N ILE A 70 16.67 9.68 -11.53
CA ILE A 70 16.67 9.82 -10.07
C ILE A 70 16.74 11.29 -9.63
N CYS A 71 17.59 12.11 -10.25
CA CYS A 71 17.63 13.54 -9.96
C CYS A 71 16.30 14.22 -10.31
N THR A 72 15.71 13.87 -11.46
CA THR A 72 14.39 14.37 -11.88
C THR A 72 13.28 13.99 -10.88
N LEU A 73 13.32 12.77 -10.32
CA LEU A 73 12.40 12.31 -9.28
C LEU A 73 12.45 13.22 -8.04
N VAL A 74 13.66 13.54 -7.59
CA VAL A 74 13.86 14.40 -6.42
C VAL A 74 13.46 15.85 -6.70
N GLU A 75 13.79 16.36 -7.89
CA GLU A 75 13.48 17.73 -8.28
C GLU A 75 11.99 17.99 -8.51
N LYS A 76 11.26 17.02 -9.08
CA LYS A 76 9.82 17.19 -9.36
C LYS A 76 8.97 16.75 -8.17
N ILE A 77 9.20 15.56 -7.64
CA ILE A 77 8.28 14.89 -6.71
C ILE A 77 8.66 15.16 -5.25
N TYR A 78 9.94 15.02 -4.91
CA TYR A 78 10.41 15.16 -3.53
C TYR A 78 11.11 16.49 -3.23
N HIS A 79 10.80 17.54 -3.99
CA HIS A 79 11.50 18.83 -3.91
C HIS A 79 11.50 19.46 -2.51
N ALA A 80 10.41 19.25 -1.74
CA ALA A 80 10.28 19.73 -0.37
C ALA A 80 11.11 18.94 0.65
N TYR A 81 11.54 17.73 0.30
CA TYR A 81 12.33 16.85 1.16
C TYR A 81 13.84 17.01 0.94
N PHE A 82 14.28 17.71 -0.10
CA PHE A 82 15.70 17.87 -0.42
C PHE A 82 16.04 19.33 -0.75
N SER A 83 16.98 19.91 0.02
CA SER A 83 17.62 21.18 -0.30
C SER A 83 18.52 21.07 -1.53
N SER A 84 18.92 22.20 -2.13
CA SER A 84 19.83 22.20 -3.30
C SER A 84 21.12 21.45 -3.00
N GLN A 85 21.75 21.71 -1.86
CA GLN A 85 22.99 21.05 -1.46
C GLN A 85 22.82 19.53 -1.28
N GLU A 86 21.67 19.08 -0.75
CA GLU A 86 21.38 17.65 -0.60
C GLU A 86 21.17 16.97 -1.96
N ARG A 87 20.65 17.68 -2.97
CA ARG A 87 20.54 17.15 -4.34
C ARG A 87 21.90 16.99 -4.99
N ASP A 88 22.78 17.97 -4.84
CA ASP A 88 24.16 17.88 -5.35
C ASP A 88 24.92 16.72 -4.68
N ARG A 89 24.71 16.51 -3.38
CA ARG A 89 25.26 15.36 -2.65
C ARG A 89 24.69 14.04 -3.16
N LEU A 90 23.38 13.95 -3.37
CA LEU A 90 22.76 12.76 -3.93
C LEU A 90 23.38 12.39 -5.29
N GLU A 91 23.58 13.37 -6.17
CA GLU A 91 24.20 13.15 -7.48
C GLU A 91 25.62 12.57 -7.35
N CYS A 92 26.37 13.01 -6.35
CA CYS A 92 27.70 12.48 -6.02
C CYS A 92 27.66 11.10 -5.35
N GLU A 93 26.63 10.78 -4.56
CA GLU A 93 26.47 9.49 -3.88
C GLU A 93 26.07 8.37 -4.86
N LEU A 94 25.22 8.66 -5.86
CA LEU A 94 24.65 7.66 -6.77
C LEU A 94 25.67 6.77 -7.51
N PRO A 95 26.78 7.29 -8.09
CA PRO A 95 27.81 6.45 -8.71
C PRO A 95 28.46 5.46 -7.74
N HIS A 96 28.74 5.90 -6.52
CA HIS A 96 29.38 5.08 -5.50
C HIS A 96 28.41 4.02 -4.96
N PHE A 97 27.16 4.42 -4.75
CA PHE A 97 26.09 3.52 -4.38
C PHE A 97 25.89 2.38 -5.41
N GLN A 98 25.90 2.73 -6.70
CA GLN A 98 25.80 1.74 -7.78
C GLN A 98 26.96 0.73 -7.71
N LEU A 99 28.20 1.21 -7.59
CA LEU A 99 29.39 0.36 -7.49
C LEU A 99 29.32 -0.59 -6.28
N ASP A 100 28.94 -0.07 -5.13
CA ASP A 100 28.87 -0.82 -3.89
C ASP A 100 27.74 -1.85 -3.85
N THR A 101 26.64 -1.58 -4.54
CA THR A 101 25.55 -2.55 -4.68
C THR A 101 26.02 -3.83 -5.38
N PHE A 102 26.95 -3.73 -6.34
CA PHE A 102 27.52 -4.90 -7.01
C PHE A 102 28.60 -5.63 -6.20
N ASN A 103 29.34 -4.90 -5.38
CA ASN A 103 30.46 -5.43 -4.60
C ASN A 103 30.02 -6.10 -3.29
N HIS A 104 28.90 -5.67 -2.70
CA HIS A 104 28.41 -6.22 -1.43
C HIS A 104 27.42 -7.37 -1.62
N ARG A 105 27.82 -8.57 -1.17
CA ARG A 105 27.01 -9.80 -1.28
C ARG A 105 25.62 -9.67 -0.62
N GLU A 106 25.52 -8.93 0.49
CA GLU A 106 24.25 -8.72 1.20
C GLU A 106 23.27 -7.84 0.40
N ILE A 107 23.77 -6.82 -0.29
CA ILE A 107 22.96 -5.88 -1.08
C ILE A 107 22.60 -6.50 -2.44
N LYS A 108 23.57 -7.17 -3.09
CA LYS A 108 23.40 -7.83 -4.38
C LYS A 108 22.30 -8.89 -4.37
N ASN A 109 22.18 -9.65 -3.29
CA ASN A 109 21.25 -10.79 -3.20
C ASN A 109 19.85 -10.42 -2.67
N CYS A 110 19.57 -9.13 -2.45
CA CYS A 110 18.24 -8.69 -2.03
C CYS A 110 17.18 -8.99 -3.11
N LYS A 111 15.92 -9.22 -2.73
CA LYS A 111 14.83 -9.46 -3.71
C LYS A 111 14.02 -8.20 -4.02
N SER A 112 14.05 -7.23 -3.11
CA SER A 112 13.26 -6.00 -3.20
C SER A 112 14.08 -4.77 -2.82
N LEU A 113 13.59 -3.60 -3.20
CA LEU A 113 14.15 -2.31 -2.78
C LEU A 113 14.17 -2.19 -1.25
N ALA A 114 13.13 -2.69 -0.57
CA ALA A 114 13.04 -2.69 0.89
C ALA A 114 14.09 -3.58 1.57
N ASP A 115 14.38 -4.76 0.99
CA ASP A 115 15.46 -5.61 1.49
C ASP A 115 16.83 -4.97 1.27
N MET A 116 16.99 -4.27 0.15
CA MET A 116 18.20 -3.51 -0.15
C MET A 116 18.41 -2.38 0.87
N THR A 117 17.38 -1.59 1.18
CA THR A 117 17.46 -0.56 2.23
C THR A 117 17.84 -1.15 3.58
N LYS A 118 17.28 -2.31 3.94
CA LYS A 118 17.70 -3.04 5.15
C LYS A 118 19.15 -3.50 5.08
N GLY A 119 19.62 -3.96 3.92
CA GLY A 119 21.00 -4.35 3.69
C GLY A 119 21.99 -3.20 3.86
N ILE A 120 21.67 -2.02 3.33
CA ILE A 120 22.48 -0.80 3.48
C ILE A 120 22.58 -0.39 4.95
N ILE A 121 21.48 -0.46 5.69
CA ILE A 121 21.45 -0.16 7.13
C ILE A 121 22.29 -1.18 7.92
N LYS A 122 22.16 -2.47 7.62
CA LYS A 122 22.91 -3.54 8.30
C LYS A 122 24.42 -3.47 8.05
N THR A 123 24.81 -3.10 6.84
CA THR A 123 26.23 -2.99 6.44
C THR A 123 26.89 -1.70 6.92
N GLY A 124 26.16 -0.80 7.58
CA GLY A 124 26.67 0.48 8.07
C GLY A 124 26.82 1.57 7.00
N LYS A 125 26.48 1.25 5.73
CA LYS A 125 26.62 2.15 4.59
C LYS A 125 25.56 3.26 4.53
N SER A 126 24.60 3.23 5.45
CA SER A 126 23.69 4.36 5.69
C SER A 126 24.44 5.65 5.98
N SER A 127 25.61 5.58 6.62
CA SER A 127 26.43 6.77 6.88
C SER A 127 27.14 7.30 5.64
N ASP A 128 27.45 6.43 4.67
CA ASP A 128 28.17 6.78 3.45
C ASP A 128 27.22 7.38 2.39
N TYR A 129 25.97 6.92 2.40
CA TYR A 129 24.94 7.34 1.43
C TYR A 129 23.65 7.83 2.10
N PRO A 130 23.70 8.87 2.95
CA PRO A 130 22.54 9.34 3.68
C PRO A 130 21.42 9.87 2.77
N MET A 131 21.75 10.44 1.60
CA MET A 131 20.74 10.95 0.66
C MET A 131 20.07 9.82 -0.09
N VAL A 132 20.84 8.82 -0.53
CA VAL A 132 20.29 7.62 -1.16
C VAL A 132 19.39 6.84 -0.20
N GLU A 133 19.83 6.64 1.06
CA GLU A 133 19.03 5.95 2.06
C GLU A 133 17.68 6.67 2.30
N ARG A 134 17.72 8.00 2.44
CA ARG A 134 16.51 8.81 2.62
C ARG A 134 15.57 8.68 1.42
N LEU A 135 16.10 8.73 0.21
CA LEU A 135 15.31 8.57 -1.01
C LEU A 135 14.67 7.18 -1.10
N LEU A 136 15.44 6.13 -0.79
CA LEU A 136 14.92 4.76 -0.75
C LEU A 136 13.76 4.63 0.24
N ARG A 137 13.89 5.19 1.44
CA ARG A 137 12.81 5.19 2.45
C ARG A 137 11.57 5.92 1.95
N LEU A 138 11.72 7.07 1.28
CA LEU A 138 10.60 7.82 0.70
C LEU A 138 9.88 7.02 -0.40
N VAL A 139 10.63 6.42 -1.32
CA VAL A 139 10.07 5.60 -2.41
C VAL A 139 9.36 4.36 -1.87
N ILE A 140 9.91 3.70 -0.84
CA ILE A 140 9.27 2.52 -0.22
C ILE A 140 8.03 2.92 0.58
N ALA A 141 8.02 4.11 1.19
CA ALA A 141 6.87 4.63 1.92
C ALA A 141 5.75 5.12 1.00
N LEU A 142 6.02 5.31 -0.30
CA LEU A 142 5.02 5.73 -1.26
C LEU A 142 3.95 4.63 -1.40
N PRO A 143 2.67 4.93 -1.09
CA PRO A 143 1.60 3.98 -1.34
C PRO A 143 1.38 3.87 -2.85
N VAL A 144 1.94 2.84 -3.47
CA VAL A 144 1.74 2.54 -4.90
C VAL A 144 0.27 2.19 -5.20
N SER A 145 -0.51 1.81 -4.17
CA SER A 145 -1.93 1.53 -4.31
C SER A 145 -2.72 2.00 -3.09
N THR A 146 -3.87 2.62 -3.36
CA THR A 146 -4.91 2.92 -2.37
C THR A 146 -5.63 1.66 -1.86
N ALA A 147 -5.36 0.47 -2.42
CA ALA A 147 -6.10 -0.75 -2.11
C ALA A 147 -6.11 -1.10 -0.61
N THR A 148 -5.03 -0.86 0.13
CA THR A 148 -5.02 -1.08 1.59
C THR A 148 -5.94 -0.09 2.32
N GLY A 149 -5.92 1.18 1.92
CA GLY A 149 -6.82 2.20 2.44
C GLY A 149 -8.28 1.92 2.07
N GLU A 150 -8.57 1.58 0.82
CA GLU A 150 -9.91 1.20 0.36
C GLU A 150 -10.43 -0.06 1.05
N ARG A 151 -9.56 -1.04 1.30
CA ARG A 151 -9.90 -2.23 2.09
C ARG A 151 -10.26 -1.86 3.53
N ALA A 152 -9.51 -0.95 4.15
CA ALA A 152 -9.83 -0.40 5.47
C ALA A 152 -11.20 0.31 5.48
N PHE A 153 -11.47 1.17 4.50
CA PHE A 153 -12.76 1.85 4.36
C PHE A 153 -13.92 0.88 4.06
N SER A 154 -13.68 -0.16 3.27
CA SER A 154 -14.66 -1.21 2.97
C SER A 154 -14.97 -2.06 4.20
N ALA A 155 -13.94 -2.44 4.97
CA ALA A 155 -14.11 -3.12 6.25
C ALA A 155 -14.92 -2.27 7.24
N MET A 156 -14.57 -0.98 7.36
CA MET A 156 -15.32 -0.04 8.21
C MET A 156 -16.77 0.12 7.75
N LYS A 157 -17.03 0.20 6.43
CA LYS A 157 -18.37 0.24 5.86
C LYS A 157 -19.15 -1.04 6.18
N LEU A 158 -18.53 -2.21 6.06
CA LEU A 158 -19.13 -3.50 6.43
C LEU A 158 -19.51 -3.54 7.92
N VAL A 159 -18.59 -3.18 8.81
CA VAL A 159 -18.87 -3.14 10.27
C VAL A 159 -20.04 -2.19 10.57
N LYS A 160 -20.04 -0.99 9.99
CA LYS A 160 -21.08 0.02 10.24
C LYS A 160 -22.45 -0.35 9.66
N THR A 161 -22.49 -0.90 8.45
CA THR A 161 -23.75 -1.17 7.73
C THR A 161 -24.36 -2.53 8.03
N ARG A 162 -23.56 -3.61 8.12
CA ARG A 162 -24.10 -4.95 8.36
C ARG A 162 -24.42 -5.22 9.82
N LEU A 163 -23.66 -4.67 10.76
CA LEU A 163 -23.91 -4.87 12.18
C LEU A 163 -24.89 -3.83 12.76
N GLN A 164 -25.32 -2.83 11.97
CA GLN A 164 -26.17 -1.71 12.42
C GLN A 164 -25.69 -1.10 13.75
N SER A 165 -24.38 -1.09 13.96
CA SER A 165 -23.81 -0.85 15.28
C SER A 165 -23.91 0.64 15.60
N LYS A 166 -24.58 1.01 16.70
CA LYS A 166 -24.38 2.30 17.41
C LYS A 166 -23.03 2.32 18.12
N LEU A 167 -21.99 1.77 17.50
CA LEU A 167 -20.63 1.81 18.00
C LEU A 167 -20.18 3.26 17.98
N GLY A 168 -19.65 3.76 19.09
CA GLY A 168 -19.00 5.06 19.11
C GLY A 168 -17.84 5.09 18.10
N ASP A 169 -17.63 6.24 17.48
CA ASP A 169 -16.62 6.40 16.42
C ASP A 169 -15.22 5.96 16.86
N ASP A 170 -14.86 6.18 18.13
CA ASP A 170 -13.57 5.76 18.69
C ASP A 170 -13.42 4.24 18.75
N PHE A 171 -14.44 3.53 19.22
CA PHE A 171 -14.40 2.07 19.29
C PHE A 171 -14.37 1.45 17.88
N LEU A 172 -15.11 2.01 16.93
CA LEU A 172 -15.07 1.58 15.53
C LEU A 172 -13.66 1.75 14.92
N ARG A 173 -13.00 2.87 15.20
CA ARG A 173 -11.60 3.10 14.76
C ARG A 173 -10.67 2.04 15.33
N HIS A 174 -10.75 1.77 16.64
CA HIS A 174 -9.91 0.75 17.28
C HIS A 174 -10.14 -0.65 16.68
N CYS A 175 -11.39 -1.08 16.49
CA CYS A 175 -11.68 -2.36 15.85
C CYS A 175 -11.18 -2.44 14.40
N THR A 176 -11.32 -1.34 13.64
CA THR A 176 -10.87 -1.29 12.25
C THR A 176 -9.34 -1.40 12.18
N ILE A 177 -8.61 -0.75 13.08
CA ILE A 177 -7.14 -0.85 13.17
C ILE A 177 -6.71 -2.29 13.45
N VAL A 178 -7.32 -2.95 14.44
CA VAL A 178 -7.01 -4.36 14.76
C VAL A 178 -7.31 -5.28 13.57
N TYR A 179 -8.37 -5.00 12.82
CA TYR A 179 -8.74 -5.79 11.63
C TYR A 179 -7.78 -5.59 10.45
N ILE A 180 -7.35 -4.35 10.19
CA ILE A 180 -6.38 -4.03 9.13
C ILE A 180 -5.03 -4.65 9.48
N GLU A 181 -4.56 -4.42 10.70
CA GLU A 181 -3.25 -4.84 11.20
C GLU A 181 -3.30 -6.24 11.84
N LYS A 182 -4.22 -7.10 11.40
CA LYS A 182 -4.47 -8.41 12.02
C LYS A 182 -3.22 -9.30 12.08
N GLU A 183 -2.29 -9.15 11.14
CA GLU A 183 -1.02 -9.89 11.11
C GLU A 183 -0.06 -9.44 12.22
N ILE A 184 -0.08 -8.16 12.57
CA ILE A 184 0.66 -7.62 13.71
C ILE A 184 -0.10 -7.97 14.99
N ALA A 185 -1.42 -7.82 14.99
CA ALA A 185 -2.28 -8.13 16.13
C ALA A 185 -2.13 -9.59 16.58
N ALA A 186 -2.00 -10.53 15.63
CA ALA A 186 -1.80 -11.95 15.90
C ALA A 186 -0.49 -12.28 16.61
N LYS A 187 0.48 -11.36 16.65
CA LYS A 187 1.75 -11.55 17.39
C LYS A 187 1.63 -11.26 18.88
N PHE A 188 0.56 -10.60 19.31
CA PHE A 188 0.32 -10.30 20.72
C PHE A 188 -0.56 -11.39 21.33
N SER A 189 -0.13 -11.96 22.46
CA SER A 189 -1.00 -12.87 23.22
C SER A 189 -2.06 -12.08 23.98
N SER A 190 -3.24 -12.70 24.16
CA SER A 190 -4.24 -12.15 25.07
C SER A 190 -3.73 -12.10 26.51
N ASP A 191 -2.86 -13.03 26.89
CA ASP A 191 -2.26 -13.08 28.23
C ASP A 191 -1.32 -11.90 28.46
N ASP A 192 -0.49 -11.54 27.47
CA ASP A 192 0.41 -10.37 27.53
C ASP A 192 -0.39 -9.07 27.72
N ILE A 193 -1.55 -8.97 27.05
CA ILE A 193 -2.44 -7.81 27.17
C ILE A 193 -3.05 -7.75 28.57
N ILE A 194 -3.51 -8.88 29.11
CA ILE A 194 -4.09 -8.97 30.45
C ILE A 194 -3.04 -8.57 31.51
N GLU A 195 -1.80 -9.04 31.39
CA GLU A 195 -0.72 -8.70 32.32
C GLU A 195 -0.39 -7.19 32.31
N ILE A 196 -0.34 -6.56 31.14
CA ILE A 196 -0.13 -5.11 31.01
C ILE A 196 -1.29 -4.31 31.64
N PHE A 197 -2.52 -4.81 31.52
CA PHE A 197 -3.68 -4.15 32.14
C PHE A 197 -3.72 -4.36 33.65
N ASP A 198 -3.40 -5.54 34.16
CA ASP A 198 -3.37 -5.83 35.60
C ASP A 198 -2.26 -5.06 36.31
N THR A 199 -1.08 -4.93 35.68
CA THR A 199 0.03 -4.11 36.21
C THR A 199 -0.28 -2.61 36.23
N ARG A 200 -1.10 -2.10 35.30
CA ARG A 200 -1.54 -0.69 35.27
C ARG A 200 -2.75 -0.41 36.18
N ALA A 201 -3.56 -1.41 36.49
CA ALA A 201 -4.78 -1.24 37.32
C ALA A 201 -4.52 -1.27 38.84
N ARG A 202 -3.30 -1.58 39.31
CA ARG A 202 -2.93 -1.54 40.74
C ARG A 202 -2.70 -0.10 41.25
N LYS A 203 -3.73 0.74 41.13
CA LYS A 203 -3.98 1.89 42.01
C LYS A 203 -5.41 1.83 42.54
N SER A 204 -5.78 0.72 43.15
CA SER A 204 -6.69 0.63 44.31
C SER A 204 -6.74 -0.83 44.75
N SER A 205 -6.34 -1.10 45.98
CA SER A 205 -6.50 -2.40 46.61
C SER A 205 -7.99 -2.66 46.83
N PHE A 206 -8.59 -3.52 46.01
CA PHE A 206 -9.86 -4.12 46.36
C PHE A 206 -9.61 -5.07 47.53
N LYS A 207 -9.95 -4.64 48.75
CA LYS A 207 -10.09 -5.57 49.87
C LYS A 207 -11.31 -6.45 49.58
N LEU A 208 -11.06 -7.71 49.30
CA LEU A 208 -12.08 -8.75 49.47
C LEU A 208 -12.50 -8.71 50.94
N ILE A 209 -13.79 -8.46 51.16
CA ILE A 209 -14.42 -8.68 52.46
C ILE A 209 -14.67 -10.19 52.50
N ASP A 210 -13.86 -10.90 53.28
CA ASP A 210 -14.16 -12.28 53.67
C ASP A 210 -15.45 -12.28 54.50
N MET A 211 -16.35 -13.18 54.15
CA MET A 211 -17.58 -13.48 54.88
C MET A 211 -17.44 -14.84 55.55
#